data_AF-A0A2P4PSB4-F1
#
_entry.id   AF-A0A2P4PSB4-F1
#
_cell.length_a   1.000
_cell.length_b   1.000
_cell.length_c   1.000
_cell.angle_alpha   90.00
_cell.angle_beta   90.00
_cell.angle_gamma   90.00
#
_symmetry.space_group_name_H-M   'P 1'
#
loop_
_entity.id
_entity.type
_entity.pdbx_description
1 polymer ?
#
loop_
_entity_poly.entity_id
_entity_poly.type
_entity_poly.pdbx_seq_one_letter_code
_entity_poly.pdbx_strand_id
1 'polypeptide(L)'
;MEFYRTGKLLLSERDKDKVTFVTLDEIEKEIEYFRIPVTEGSDNDEYDDDDLMLDSQSNDKKKKNHNNPAPASVLIHKYAGAKVDQFINALEELIYEAMGCFEERIELKFFSNTSDVEAYWKEIEPALKFYYIMKPYGVIGYCILDKFSKEIQLYFESTMQSISFQSIQVIDELTPTGNYGNYYKISINIKDRYDKEDIIIHTRLANYRVS
;
A
#
# COMPACT_ATOMS: atom_id res chain seq x y z
N MET A 1 4.47 30.95 -12.91
CA MET A 1 4.84 31.35 -14.29
C MET A 1 5.34 30.20 -15.14
N GLU A 2 6.25 29.35 -14.63
CA GLU A 2 6.73 28.12 -15.31
C GLU A 2 5.59 27.23 -15.82
N PHE A 3 4.51 27.05 -15.05
CA PHE A 3 3.34 26.27 -15.46
C PHE A 3 2.75 26.73 -16.81
N TYR A 4 2.60 28.03 -17.06
CA TYR A 4 2.05 28.53 -18.33
C TYR A 4 3.00 28.34 -19.51
N ARG A 5 4.27 28.03 -19.26
CA ARG A 5 5.28 27.75 -20.29
C ARG A 5 5.44 26.26 -20.55
N THR A 6 5.34 25.42 -19.51
CA THR A 6 5.73 23.99 -19.59
C THR A 6 4.57 23.04 -19.30
N GLY A 7 3.44 23.52 -18.79
CA GLY A 7 2.31 22.70 -18.34
C GLY A 7 2.60 21.89 -17.07
N LYS A 8 3.73 22.14 -16.39
CA LYS A 8 4.17 21.38 -15.21
C LYS A 8 4.33 22.29 -14.00
N LEU A 9 3.90 21.81 -12.84
CA LEU A 9 4.17 22.44 -11.55
C LEU A 9 5.51 21.92 -11.02
N LEU A 10 6.46 22.84 -10.83
CA LEU A 10 7.75 22.53 -10.22
C LEU A 10 7.59 22.63 -8.70
N LEU A 11 7.65 21.48 -8.03
CA LEU A 11 7.46 21.38 -6.57
C LEU A 11 8.74 21.67 -5.77
N SER A 12 9.88 21.80 -6.45
CA SER A 12 11.15 22.17 -5.83
C SER A 12 12.11 22.73 -6.88
N GLU A 13 12.71 23.89 -6.62
CA GLU A 13 13.88 24.35 -7.35
C GLU A 13 15.15 23.91 -6.59
N ARG A 14 16.06 23.20 -7.26
CA ARG A 14 17.42 23.00 -6.75
C ARG A 14 18.31 24.09 -7.31
N ASP A 15 18.39 25.22 -6.61
CA ASP A 15 19.56 26.09 -6.73
C ASP A 15 20.65 25.59 -5.79
N LYS A 16 21.90 25.58 -6.28
CA LYS A 16 23.03 24.92 -5.60
C LYS A 16 23.33 25.42 -4.19
N ASP A 17 22.75 26.54 -3.76
CA ASP A 17 22.98 27.12 -2.43
C ASP A 17 21.70 27.43 -1.61
N LYS A 18 20.49 27.20 -2.13
CA LYS A 18 19.24 27.33 -1.36
C LYS A 18 18.16 26.37 -1.89
N VAL A 19 17.65 25.50 -1.03
CA VAL A 19 16.45 24.70 -1.30
C VAL A 19 15.26 25.46 -0.74
N THR A 20 14.42 26.01 -1.62
CA THR A 20 13.12 26.58 -1.21
C THR A 20 12.08 25.47 -1.33
N PHE A 21 11.51 25.06 -0.19
CA PHE A 21 10.40 24.11 -0.15
C PHE A 21 9.10 24.90 -0.27
N VAL A 22 8.32 24.62 -1.31
CA VAL A 22 6.96 25.16 -1.44
C VAL A 22 6.02 24.15 -0.79
N THR A 23 5.26 24.59 0.21
CA THR A 23 4.32 23.70 0.92
C THR A 23 3.10 23.40 0.05
N LEU A 24 2.44 22.26 0.28
CA LEU A 24 1.21 21.89 -0.43
C LEU A 24 0.10 22.96 -0.24
N ASP A 25 0.03 23.56 0.95
CA ASP A 25 -0.90 24.65 1.27
C ASP A 25 -0.62 25.93 0.47
N GLU A 26 0.65 26.24 0.20
CA GLU A 26 1.03 27.37 -0.66
C GLU A 26 0.68 27.10 -2.12
N ILE A 27 0.90 25.88 -2.60
CA ILE A 27 0.55 25.47 -3.96
C ILE A 27 -0.96 25.52 -4.18
N GLU A 28 -1.75 25.07 -3.20
CA GLU A 28 -3.21 25.12 -3.29
C GLU A 28 -3.72 26.57 -3.38
N LYS A 29 -3.21 27.46 -2.53
CA LYS A 29 -3.52 28.90 -2.57
C LYS A 29 -3.10 29.54 -3.89
N GLU A 30 -1.95 29.17 -4.43
CA GLU A 30 -1.47 29.71 -5.70
C GLU A 30 -2.25 29.17 -6.91
N ILE A 31 -2.58 27.88 -6.96
CA ILE A 31 -3.40 27.30 -8.02
C ILE A 31 -4.79 27.95 -8.04
N GLU A 32 -5.37 28.20 -6.87
CA GLU A 32 -6.65 28.90 -6.73
C GLU A 32 -6.53 30.37 -7.17
N TYR A 33 -5.52 31.08 -6.68
CA TYR A 33 -5.28 32.50 -7.00
C TYR A 33 -5.00 32.72 -8.48
N PHE A 34 -4.21 31.85 -9.12
CA PHE A 34 -3.82 31.95 -10.53
C PHE A 34 -4.77 31.21 -11.49
N ARG A 35 -5.76 30.45 -10.99
CA ARG A 35 -6.74 29.69 -11.79
C ARG A 35 -6.09 28.79 -12.84
N ILE A 36 -5.13 27.97 -12.40
CA ILE A 36 -4.36 27.09 -13.27
C ILE A 36 -5.23 25.92 -13.80
N PRO A 37 -5.36 25.72 -15.14
CA PRO A 37 -6.16 24.62 -15.71
C PRO A 37 -5.35 23.31 -15.77
N VAL A 38 -5.83 22.25 -15.11
CA VAL A 38 -5.18 20.92 -15.09
C VAL A 38 -6.08 19.91 -15.82
N THR A 39 -5.53 19.11 -16.74
CA THR A 39 -6.27 18.12 -17.55
C THR A 39 -5.86 16.68 -17.23
N GLU A 40 -6.83 15.78 -17.08
CA GLU A 40 -6.66 14.35 -16.81
C GLU A 40 -6.34 13.55 -18.10
N GLY A 41 -5.33 12.67 -18.07
CA GLY A 41 -5.05 11.69 -19.13
C GLY A 41 -5.74 10.36 -18.82
N SER A 42 -6.36 9.75 -19.83
CA SER A 42 -7.11 8.49 -19.75
C SER A 42 -6.22 7.30 -20.12
N ASP A 43 -5.83 6.48 -19.14
CA ASP A 43 -5.26 5.15 -19.37
C ASP A 43 -6.32 4.11 -18.97
N ASN A 44 -7.14 3.69 -19.96
CA ASN A 44 -8.00 2.51 -19.87
C ASN A 44 -7.27 1.37 -20.58
N ASP A 45 -6.65 0.46 -19.83
CA ASP A 45 -6.29 -0.86 -20.35
C ASP A 45 -7.44 -1.83 -20.04
N GLU A 46 -7.97 -2.39 -21.12
CA GLU A 46 -9.23 -3.10 -21.30
C GLU A 46 -9.03 -4.61 -21.07
N TYR A 47 -9.81 -5.21 -20.16
CA TYR A 47 -10.05 -6.66 -20.08
C TYR A 47 -11.55 -6.88 -19.85
N ASP A 48 -12.29 -7.43 -20.82
CA ASP A 48 -12.80 -8.80 -20.76
C ASP A 48 -13.86 -9.10 -21.85
N ASP A 49 -13.79 -10.36 -22.27
CA ASP A 49 -14.52 -11.10 -23.30
C ASP A 49 -16.05 -11.22 -23.06
N ASP A 50 -16.77 -11.19 -24.19
CA ASP A 50 -17.89 -12.02 -24.62
C ASP A 50 -19.21 -12.20 -23.83
N ASP A 51 -20.27 -11.74 -24.52
CA ASP A 51 -21.57 -12.40 -24.78
C ASP A 51 -22.74 -12.22 -23.79
N LEU A 52 -23.73 -11.38 -24.17
CA LEU A 52 -25.09 -11.81 -24.53
C LEU A 52 -25.97 -10.64 -24.99
N MET A 53 -26.58 -10.83 -26.17
CA MET A 53 -27.46 -9.92 -26.92
C MET A 53 -28.79 -9.57 -26.23
N LEU A 54 -29.27 -8.32 -26.40
CA LEU A 54 -30.68 -8.06 -26.76
C LEU A 54 -30.91 -6.65 -27.36
N ASP A 55 -31.82 -6.62 -28.33
CA ASP A 55 -32.03 -5.65 -29.41
C ASP A 55 -32.56 -4.24 -29.06
N SER A 56 -32.03 -3.27 -29.85
CA SER A 56 -32.74 -2.21 -30.60
C SER A 56 -33.73 -1.26 -29.89
N GLN A 57 -33.32 0.00 -29.70
CA GLN A 57 -33.93 1.15 -30.41
C GLN A 57 -33.12 2.44 -30.22
N SER A 58 -32.79 3.06 -31.36
CA SER A 58 -32.00 4.28 -31.52
C SER A 58 -32.84 5.56 -31.34
N ASN A 59 -32.25 6.58 -30.71
CA ASN A 59 -31.97 7.91 -31.32
C ASN A 59 -31.85 9.03 -30.26
N ASP A 60 -30.61 9.46 -30.10
CA ASP A 60 -30.13 10.85 -29.93
C ASP A 60 -31.00 11.87 -29.16
N LYS A 61 -30.62 12.09 -27.90
CA LYS A 61 -30.63 13.45 -27.31
C LYS A 61 -29.38 13.73 -26.49
N LYS A 62 -28.47 14.46 -27.14
CA LYS A 62 -27.60 15.52 -26.60
C LYS A 62 -26.85 15.22 -25.30
N LYS A 63 -25.55 14.93 -25.49
CA LYS A 63 -24.42 15.29 -24.61
C LYS A 63 -24.72 16.50 -23.72
N LYS A 64 -24.75 16.27 -22.41
CA LYS A 64 -24.22 17.19 -21.39
C LYS A 64 -23.53 16.34 -20.32
N ASN A 65 -22.33 15.85 -20.64
CA ASN A 65 -21.39 15.43 -19.61
C ASN A 65 -20.94 16.70 -18.88
N HIS A 66 -21.66 17.06 -17.81
CA HIS A 66 -21.12 17.93 -16.77
C HIS A 66 -20.15 17.08 -15.94
N ASN A 67 -18.98 16.78 -16.51
CA ASN A 67 -17.86 16.27 -15.74
C ASN A 67 -17.20 17.49 -15.09
N ASN A 68 -17.78 17.96 -13.98
CA ASN A 68 -17.03 18.82 -13.07
C ASN A 68 -15.89 17.95 -12.52
N PRO A 69 -14.61 18.34 -12.68
CA PRO A 69 -13.50 17.59 -12.12
C PRO A 69 -13.69 17.49 -10.61
N ALA A 70 -13.45 16.31 -10.06
CA ALA A 70 -13.51 16.12 -8.63
C ALA A 70 -12.51 17.09 -7.97
N PRO A 71 -12.88 17.76 -6.86
CA PRO A 71 -11.95 18.63 -6.15
C PRO A 71 -10.63 17.91 -5.89
N ALA A 72 -9.49 18.61 -5.99
CA ALA A 72 -8.15 18.00 -5.83
C ALA A 72 -8.01 17.17 -4.53
N SER A 73 -8.71 17.58 -3.46
CA SER A 73 -8.82 16.82 -2.21
C SER A 73 -9.39 15.41 -2.39
N VAL A 74 -10.40 15.23 -3.25
CA VAL A 74 -11.00 13.93 -3.56
C VAL A 74 -10.01 13.02 -4.30
N LEU A 75 -9.25 13.58 -5.24
CA LEU A 75 -8.21 12.82 -5.96
C LEU A 75 -7.08 12.39 -5.01
N ILE A 76 -6.59 13.29 -4.16
CA ILE A 76 -5.56 12.99 -3.16
C ILE A 76 -6.02 11.86 -2.23
N HIS A 77 -7.25 11.94 -1.71
CA HIS A 77 -7.82 10.88 -0.87
C HIS A 77 -7.96 9.55 -1.62
N LYS A 78 -8.35 9.58 -2.90
CA LYS A 78 -8.48 8.38 -3.73
C LYS A 78 -7.13 7.69 -3.94
N TYR A 79 -6.09 8.44 -4.31
CA TYR A 79 -4.75 7.88 -4.51
C TYR A 79 -4.11 7.41 -3.19
N ALA A 80 -4.33 8.13 -2.09
CA ALA A 80 -3.89 7.71 -0.77
C ALA A 80 -4.60 6.42 -0.33
N GLY A 81 -5.91 6.32 -0.54
CA GLY A 81 -6.70 5.11 -0.29
C GLY A 81 -6.17 3.91 -1.08
N ALA A 82 -5.94 4.06 -2.38
CA ALA A 82 -5.35 3.01 -3.21
C ALA A 82 -3.98 2.55 -2.72
N LYS A 83 -3.17 3.44 -2.12
CA LYS A 83 -1.89 3.06 -1.52
C LYS A 83 -2.04 2.28 -0.21
N VAL A 84 -3.06 2.60 0.59
CA VAL A 84 -3.42 1.80 1.77
C VAL A 84 -3.90 0.42 1.36
N ASP A 85 -4.77 0.32 0.35
CA ASP A 85 -5.25 -0.97 -0.17
C ASP A 85 -4.09 -1.83 -0.72
N GLN A 86 -3.17 -1.23 -1.46
CA GLN A 86 -1.96 -1.92 -1.92
C GLN A 86 -1.12 -2.46 -0.77
N PHE A 87 -0.96 -1.70 0.32
CA PHE A 87 -0.27 -2.16 1.53
C PHE A 87 -1.00 -3.30 2.22
N ILE A 88 -2.34 -3.22 2.34
CA ILE A 88 -3.16 -4.28 2.93
C ILE A 88 -3.03 -5.56 2.11
N ASN A 89 -3.17 -5.48 0.79
CA ASN A 89 -3.05 -6.64 -0.10
C ASN A 89 -1.65 -7.28 0.00
N ALA A 90 -0.59 -6.47 0.08
CA ALA A 90 0.77 -6.97 0.25
C ALA A 90 0.97 -7.66 1.62
N LEU A 91 0.37 -7.12 2.68
CA LEU A 91 0.42 -7.73 4.01
C LEU A 91 -0.39 -9.03 4.05
N GLU A 92 -1.52 -9.09 3.36
CA GLU A 92 -2.32 -10.30 3.18
C GLU A 92 -1.53 -11.40 2.43
N GLU A 93 -0.90 -11.05 1.31
CA GLU A 93 -0.04 -11.97 0.54
C GLU A 93 1.10 -12.51 1.41
N LEU A 94 1.76 -11.63 2.19
CA LEU A 94 2.79 -12.05 3.13
C LEU A 94 2.28 -13.06 4.16
N ILE A 95 1.07 -12.87 4.69
CA ILE A 95 0.47 -13.78 5.67
C ILE A 95 0.24 -15.16 5.04
N TYR A 96 -0.31 -15.22 3.83
CA TYR A 96 -0.52 -16.49 3.14
C TYR A 96 0.80 -17.19 2.80
N GLU A 97 1.82 -16.45 2.37
CA GLU A 97 3.14 -17.01 2.10
C GLU A 97 3.81 -17.54 3.37
N ALA A 98 3.69 -16.81 4.49
CA ALA A 98 4.14 -17.28 5.79
C ALA A 98 3.43 -18.57 6.20
N MET A 99 2.11 -18.65 5.97
CA MET A 99 1.33 -19.86 6.20
C MET A 99 1.82 -21.04 5.34
N GLY A 100 2.07 -20.79 4.05
CA GLY A 100 2.61 -21.79 3.13
C GLY A 100 4.02 -22.28 3.50
N CYS A 101 4.80 -21.43 4.18
CA CYS A 101 6.12 -21.76 4.69
C CYS A 101 6.12 -22.41 6.09
N PHE A 102 4.94 -22.69 6.66
CA PHE A 102 4.78 -23.23 8.02
C PHE A 102 5.28 -22.31 9.14
N GLU A 103 5.32 -21.01 8.89
CA GLU A 103 5.71 -20.04 9.91
C GLU A 103 4.58 -19.87 10.93
N GLU A 104 4.94 -19.69 12.19
CA GLU A 104 3.99 -19.49 13.29
C GLU A 104 3.82 -17.99 13.62
N ARG A 105 4.81 -17.18 13.25
CA ARG A 105 4.87 -15.78 13.63
C ARG A 105 5.51 -14.91 12.55
N ILE A 106 4.88 -13.77 12.30
CA ILE A 106 5.40 -12.73 11.40
C ILE A 106 5.75 -11.52 12.25
N GLU A 107 6.95 -10.98 12.04
CA GLU A 107 7.41 -9.76 12.71
C GLU A 107 7.98 -8.79 11.68
N LEU A 108 7.39 -7.60 11.57
CA LEU A 108 7.81 -6.55 10.66
C LEU A 108 8.08 -5.25 11.40
N LYS A 109 9.11 -4.53 10.97
CA LYS A 109 9.42 -3.18 11.44
C LYS A 109 9.41 -2.20 10.28
N PHE A 110 8.77 -1.05 10.50
CA PHE A 110 8.65 0.05 9.55
C PHE A 110 9.23 1.31 10.17
N PHE A 111 10.14 1.97 9.45
CA PHE A 111 10.91 3.10 9.96
C PHE A 111 10.56 4.37 9.16
N SER A 112 10.64 5.52 9.82
CA SER A 112 10.43 6.82 9.17
C SER A 112 11.60 7.26 8.29
N ASN A 113 12.81 6.70 8.50
CA ASN A 113 14.03 7.05 7.78
C ASN A 113 14.46 5.94 6.81
N THR A 114 14.77 6.30 5.57
CA THR A 114 15.26 5.41 4.53
C THR A 114 16.53 4.64 4.93
N SER A 115 17.46 5.25 5.67
CA SER A 115 18.70 4.55 6.09
C SER A 115 18.42 3.39 7.03
N ASP A 116 17.46 3.53 7.95
CA ASP A 116 17.06 2.47 8.86
C ASP A 116 16.31 1.35 8.11
N VAL A 117 15.48 1.71 7.13
CA VAL A 117 14.82 0.76 6.23
C VAL A 117 15.83 -0.09 5.49
N GLU A 118 16.86 0.54 4.89
CA GLU A 118 17.90 -0.20 4.16
C GLU A 118 18.70 -1.14 5.07
N ALA A 119 19.05 -0.69 6.28
CA ALA A 119 19.76 -1.50 7.25
C ALA A 119 18.93 -2.70 7.72
N TYR A 120 17.66 -2.47 8.06
CA TYR A 120 16.71 -3.51 8.45
C TYR A 120 16.53 -4.58 7.36
N TRP A 121 16.34 -4.17 6.11
CA TRP A 121 16.16 -5.13 5.03
C TRP A 121 17.42 -5.94 4.74
N LYS A 122 18.61 -5.33 4.84
CA LYS A 122 19.88 -6.08 4.70
C LYS A 122 20.05 -7.16 5.77
N GLU A 123 19.54 -6.94 6.97
CA GLU A 123 19.60 -7.91 8.07
C GLU A 123 18.63 -9.08 7.87
N ILE A 124 17.43 -8.81 7.34
CA ILE A 124 16.34 -9.81 7.24
C ILE A 124 16.28 -10.53 5.90
N GLU A 125 16.79 -9.93 4.83
CA GLU A 125 16.86 -10.52 3.47
C GLU A 125 17.50 -11.93 3.44
N PRO A 126 18.52 -12.27 4.25
CA PRO A 126 19.06 -13.63 4.32
C PRO A 126 18.18 -14.63 5.08
N ALA A 127 17.32 -14.15 5.99
CA ALA A 127 16.65 -15.00 6.97
C ALA A 127 15.36 -15.63 6.41
N LEU A 128 14.54 -14.89 5.65
CA LEU A 128 13.19 -15.33 5.29
C LEU A 128 12.79 -14.90 3.87
N LYS A 129 12.46 -15.89 3.02
CA LYS A 129 12.31 -15.73 1.56
C LYS A 129 11.11 -14.92 1.10
N PHE A 130 10.08 -14.72 1.91
CA PHE A 130 8.82 -14.08 1.47
C PHE A 130 8.66 -12.63 1.96
N TYR A 131 9.55 -12.15 2.84
CA TYR A 131 9.48 -10.78 3.37
C TYR A 131 9.72 -9.68 2.32
N TYR A 132 10.26 -10.03 1.14
CA TYR A 132 10.46 -9.07 0.03
C TYR A 132 9.16 -8.41 -0.43
N ILE A 133 8.00 -9.05 -0.23
CA ILE A 133 6.67 -8.52 -0.58
C ILE A 133 6.45 -7.15 0.09
N MET A 134 6.97 -6.98 1.31
CA MET A 134 6.82 -5.74 2.08
C MET A 134 7.94 -4.72 1.86
N LYS A 135 9.02 -5.08 1.14
CA LYS A 135 10.18 -4.19 0.88
C LYS A 135 9.79 -2.84 0.26
N PRO A 136 8.86 -2.74 -0.71
CA PRO A 136 8.43 -1.46 -1.29
C PRO A 136 7.79 -0.51 -0.28
N TYR A 137 7.32 -1.02 0.87
CA TYR A 137 6.59 -0.27 1.87
C TYR A 137 7.46 0.15 3.08
N GLY A 138 8.79 0.14 2.97
CA GLY A 138 9.66 0.45 4.11
C GLY A 138 9.32 1.76 4.84
N VAL A 139 9.42 2.90 4.15
CA VAL A 139 9.06 4.22 4.72
C VAL A 139 7.55 4.48 4.63
N ILE A 140 6.93 4.09 3.51
CA ILE A 140 5.50 4.36 3.28
C ILE A 140 4.63 3.61 4.29
N GLY A 141 5.01 2.38 4.65
CA GLY A 141 4.34 1.58 5.68
C GLY A 141 4.38 2.25 7.05
N TYR A 142 5.46 2.96 7.42
CA TYR A 142 5.48 3.79 8.62
C TYR A 142 4.37 4.84 8.57
N CYS A 143 4.28 5.60 7.48
CA CYS A 143 3.27 6.64 7.31
C CYS A 143 1.83 6.10 7.29
N ILE A 144 1.62 4.91 6.71
CA ILE A 144 0.32 4.24 6.69
C ILE A 144 -0.07 3.81 8.10
N LEU A 145 0.81 3.13 8.83
CA LEU A 145 0.54 2.65 10.18
C LEU A 145 0.33 3.80 11.17
N ASP A 146 1.01 4.92 10.94
CA ASP A 146 0.81 6.14 11.72
C ASP A 146 -0.62 6.69 11.67
N LYS A 147 -1.31 6.46 10.54
CA LYS A 147 -2.67 6.98 10.31
C LYS A 147 -3.75 5.92 10.46
N PHE A 148 -3.46 4.67 10.14
CA PHE A 148 -4.46 3.62 9.92
C PHE A 148 -4.17 2.31 10.67
N SER A 149 -3.24 2.29 11.63
CA SER A 149 -2.86 1.07 12.35
C SER A 149 -4.05 0.35 12.98
N LYS A 150 -4.98 1.08 13.60
CA LYS A 150 -6.15 0.50 14.27
C LYS A 150 -7.11 -0.13 13.27
N GLU A 151 -7.42 0.58 12.19
CA GLU A 151 -8.31 0.15 11.14
C GLU A 151 -7.76 -1.08 10.41
N ILE A 152 -6.45 -1.10 10.15
CA ILE A 152 -5.75 -2.25 9.55
C ILE A 152 -5.81 -3.46 10.48
N GLN A 153 -5.52 -3.28 11.78
CA GLN A 153 -5.62 -4.37 12.75
C GLN A 153 -7.05 -4.95 12.78
N LEU A 154 -8.06 -4.10 12.88
CA LEU A 154 -9.46 -4.52 12.91
C LEU A 154 -9.87 -5.23 11.62
N TYR A 155 -9.44 -4.74 10.45
CA TYR A 155 -9.70 -5.39 9.17
C TYR A 155 -9.21 -6.84 9.19
N PHE A 156 -7.94 -7.06 9.48
CA PHE A 156 -7.38 -8.41 9.46
C PHE A 156 -7.96 -9.32 10.54
N GLU A 157 -8.20 -8.82 11.76
CA GLU A 157 -8.85 -9.60 12.81
C GLU A 157 -10.29 -9.99 12.45
N SER A 158 -10.99 -9.17 11.66
CA SER A 158 -12.35 -9.46 11.19
C SER A 158 -12.40 -10.38 9.97
N THR A 159 -11.40 -10.30 9.09
CA THR A 159 -11.35 -11.02 7.82
C THR A 159 -10.68 -12.39 7.95
N MET A 160 -9.68 -12.53 8.82
CA MET A 160 -8.87 -13.74 8.95
C MET A 160 -8.93 -14.33 10.37
N GLN A 161 -9.71 -15.40 10.55
CA GLN A 161 -9.82 -16.09 11.84
C GLN A 161 -8.52 -16.84 12.23
N SER A 162 -7.75 -17.25 11.21
CA SER A 162 -6.51 -18.02 11.32
C SER A 162 -5.33 -17.24 11.92
N ILE A 163 -5.47 -15.93 12.15
CA ILE A 163 -4.42 -15.09 12.73
C ILE A 163 -4.88 -14.34 13.97
N SER A 164 -3.92 -13.79 14.70
CA SER A 164 -4.13 -12.75 15.71
C SER A 164 -3.00 -11.75 15.63
N PHE A 165 -3.35 -10.47 15.68
CA PHE A 165 -2.36 -9.44 15.92
C PHE A 165 -1.96 -9.51 17.39
N GLN A 166 -0.66 -9.75 17.61
CA GLN A 166 -0.07 -9.62 18.94
C GLN A 166 0.06 -8.14 19.30
N SER A 167 0.52 -7.32 18.34
CA SER A 167 0.52 -5.87 18.45
C SER A 167 0.77 -5.19 17.10
N ILE A 168 0.17 -4.01 16.92
CA ILE A 168 0.71 -2.93 16.07
C ILE A 168 1.03 -1.78 17.02
N GLN A 169 2.30 -1.47 17.22
CA GLN A 169 2.70 -0.44 18.17
C GLN A 169 3.90 0.36 17.68
N VAL A 170 3.96 1.62 18.12
CA VAL A 170 5.16 2.44 18.02
C VAL A 170 6.13 1.98 19.10
N ILE A 171 7.36 1.71 18.71
CA ILE A 171 8.47 1.41 19.60
C ILE A 171 9.47 2.55 19.51
N ASP A 172 9.91 3.03 20.67
CA ASP A 172 10.94 4.05 20.81
C ASP A 172 12.20 3.40 21.37
N GLU A 173 13.12 3.03 20.49
CA GLU A 173 14.35 2.29 20.80
C GLU A 173 15.48 2.70 19.84
N LEU A 174 16.66 2.10 20.04
CA LEU A 174 17.76 2.19 19.08
C LEU A 174 17.35 1.54 17.74
N THR A 175 17.41 2.32 16.66
CA THR A 175 17.19 1.86 15.30
C THR A 175 18.40 1.03 14.82
N PRO A 176 18.28 0.27 13.72
CA PRO A 176 19.37 -0.53 13.18
C PRO A 176 20.65 0.27 12.88
N THR A 177 20.54 1.58 12.62
CA THR A 177 21.70 2.45 12.40
C THR A 177 22.35 2.98 13.69
N GLY A 178 21.83 2.58 14.85
CA GLY A 178 22.32 3.00 16.17
C GLY A 178 21.84 4.38 16.61
N ASN A 179 20.87 4.96 15.91
CA ASN A 179 20.23 6.22 16.29
C ASN A 179 19.00 5.94 17.16
N TYR A 180 18.66 6.85 18.06
CA TYR A 180 17.42 6.74 18.82
C TYR A 180 16.24 7.23 17.97
N GLY A 181 15.18 6.42 17.85
CA GLY A 181 14.06 6.79 17.00
C GLY A 181 12.84 5.86 17.11
N ASN A 182 11.71 6.38 16.62
CA ASN A 182 10.46 5.66 16.63
C ASN A 182 10.29 4.81 15.37
N TYR A 183 9.80 3.59 15.53
CA TYR A 183 9.40 2.70 14.44
C TYR A 183 8.08 1.99 14.76
N TYR A 184 7.32 1.65 13.73
CA TYR A 184 6.15 0.79 13.88
C TYR A 184 6.57 -0.67 13.80
N LYS A 185 6.11 -1.46 14.76
CA LYS A 185 6.27 -2.91 14.76
C LYS A 185 4.91 -3.58 14.58
N ILE A 186 4.81 -4.46 13.59
CA ILE A 186 3.70 -5.39 13.42
C ILE A 186 4.16 -6.77 13.91
N SER A 187 3.36 -7.40 14.76
CA SER A 187 3.55 -8.80 15.18
C SER A 187 2.26 -9.57 15.03
N ILE A 188 2.28 -10.61 14.20
CA ILE A 188 1.12 -11.45 13.88
C ILE A 188 1.46 -12.89 14.28
N ASN A 189 0.57 -13.53 15.03
CA ASN A 189 0.63 -14.95 15.33
C ASN A 189 -0.37 -15.69 14.45
N ILE A 190 0.08 -16.78 13.81
CA ILE A 190 -0.76 -17.68 13.04
C ILE A 190 -1.28 -18.74 14.02
N LYS A 191 -2.61 -18.80 14.19
CA LYS A 191 -3.30 -19.63 15.19
C LYS A 191 -3.51 -21.06 14.71
N ASP A 192 -3.79 -21.21 13.41
CA ASP A 192 -4.17 -22.50 12.85
C ASP A 192 -2.94 -23.40 12.81
N ARG A 193 -3.02 -24.48 13.60
CA ARG A 193 -1.98 -25.49 13.62
C ARG A 193 -2.09 -26.28 12.32
N TYR A 194 -0.94 -26.45 11.68
CA TYR A 194 -0.71 -27.29 10.53
C TYR A 194 -1.00 -28.76 10.87
N ASP A 195 -2.27 -29.16 10.88
CA ASP A 195 -2.64 -30.56 11.05
C ASP A 195 -2.13 -31.35 9.85
N LYS A 196 -1.33 -32.38 10.15
CA LYS A 196 -0.65 -33.17 9.13
C LYS A 196 -1.64 -33.82 8.17
N GLU A 197 -2.78 -34.32 8.67
CA GLU A 197 -3.76 -35.00 7.84
C GLU A 197 -4.55 -34.02 6.97
N ASP A 198 -4.87 -32.84 7.50
CA ASP A 198 -5.49 -31.76 6.75
C ASP A 198 -4.54 -31.20 5.67
N ILE A 199 -3.22 -31.20 5.90
CA ILE A 199 -2.26 -30.83 4.85
C ILE A 199 -2.14 -31.94 3.81
N ILE A 200 -2.06 -33.21 4.23
CA ILE A 200 -1.87 -34.34 3.32
C ILE A 200 -2.98 -34.41 2.27
N ILE A 201 -4.24 -34.14 2.63
CA ILE A 201 -5.36 -34.12 1.67
C ILE A 201 -5.18 -33.08 0.56
N HIS A 202 -4.43 -32.01 0.81
CA HIS A 202 -4.13 -30.94 -0.16
C HIS A 202 -2.82 -31.16 -0.92
N THR A 203 -2.16 -32.30 -0.74
CA THR A 203 -0.90 -32.63 -1.40
C THR A 203 -1.04 -33.86 -2.30
N ARG A 204 -0.04 -34.07 -3.16
CA ARG A 204 0.09 -35.31 -3.96
C ARG A 204 0.28 -36.57 -3.09
N LEU A 205 0.55 -36.41 -1.79
CA LEU A 205 0.72 -37.50 -0.82
C LEU A 205 -0.61 -38.15 -0.42
N ALA A 206 -1.76 -37.52 -0.70
CA ALA A 206 -3.08 -38.06 -0.39
C ALA A 206 -3.28 -39.49 -0.93
N ASN A 207 -2.69 -39.80 -2.09
CA ASN A 207 -2.79 -41.12 -2.74
C ASN A 207 -1.88 -42.20 -2.13
N TYR A 208 -0.99 -41.84 -1.21
CA TYR A 208 0.01 -42.72 -0.61
C TYR A 208 -0.21 -42.96 0.89
N ARG A 209 -1.42 -42.69 1.40
CA ARG A 209 -1.79 -43.02 2.78
C ARG A 209 -1.62 -44.53 2.99
N VAL A 210 -0.64 -44.90 3.81
CA VAL A 210 -0.44 -46.30 4.22
C VAL A 210 -1.65 -46.68 5.07
N SER A 211 -2.37 -47.70 4.61
CA SER A 211 -3.55 -48.27 5.29
C SER A 211 -3.19 -48.92 6.62
#